data_AF-A0A553EQC4-F1
#
_entry.id   AF-A0A553EQC4-F1
#
_cell.length_a   1.000
_cell.length_b   1.000
_cell.length_c   1.000
_cell.angle_alpha   90.00
_cell.angle_beta   90.00
_cell.angle_gamma   90.00
#
_symmetry.space_group_name_H-M   'P 1'
#
loop_
_entity.id
_entity.type
_entity.pdbx_description
1 polymer ?
#
loop_
_entity_poly.entity_id
_entity_poly.type
_entity_poly.pdbx_seq_one_letter_code
_entity_poly.pdbx_strand_id
1 'polypeptide(L)'
;MIKKSEKYFGWTVIIISIIAYAVWSYIHHSDKKKVKQDHILIIGQIEKYHSVGSLESFHLTYRYYVKYKKYKRTIPVDPIFKGCEHDFSLCSDKKFWVAYEKGNPSNSLVNVYIELQDIESPIPPKTLEGFR
;
A
#
# COMPACT_ATOMS: atom_id res chain seq x y z
N MET A 1 20.62 -27.03 -40.71
CA MET A 1 21.08 -25.85 -39.93
C MET A 1 19.85 -25.07 -39.50
N ILE A 2 19.90 -24.29 -38.41
CA ILE A 2 18.77 -23.65 -37.67
C ILE A 2 18.28 -24.50 -36.50
N LYS A 3 18.91 -24.34 -35.32
CA LYS A 3 18.33 -24.69 -33.99
C LYS A 3 19.11 -24.11 -32.79
N LYS A 4 19.80 -22.98 -32.97
CA LYS A 4 20.58 -22.33 -31.89
C LYS A 4 19.97 -21.01 -31.38
N SER A 5 19.12 -20.32 -32.15
CA SER A 5 18.61 -18.99 -31.78
C SER A 5 17.50 -19.01 -30.72
N GLU A 6 16.68 -20.07 -30.64
CA GLU A 6 15.55 -20.13 -29.69
C GLU A 6 16.00 -20.24 -28.23
N LYS A 7 17.15 -20.86 -27.96
CA LYS A 7 17.66 -21.00 -26.59
C LYS A 7 18.07 -19.65 -25.99
N TYR A 8 18.71 -18.77 -26.75
CA TYR A 8 19.18 -17.48 -26.23
C TYR A 8 18.02 -16.53 -25.90
N PHE A 9 16.92 -16.60 -26.67
CA PHE A 9 15.75 -15.75 -26.45
C PHE A 9 15.06 -16.05 -25.11
N GLY A 10 14.95 -17.32 -24.73
CA GLY A 10 14.40 -17.72 -23.44
C GLY A 10 15.22 -17.20 -22.25
N TRP A 11 16.55 -17.31 -22.31
CA TRP A 11 17.43 -16.82 -21.24
C TRP A 11 17.40 -15.28 -21.12
N THR A 12 17.35 -14.56 -22.24
CA THR A 12 17.24 -13.08 -22.19
C THR A 12 15.96 -12.60 -21.52
N VAL A 13 14.82 -13.26 -21.77
CA VAL A 13 13.54 -12.91 -21.13
C VAL A 13 13.57 -13.19 -19.63
N ILE A 14 14.18 -14.31 -19.21
CA ILE A 14 14.34 -14.65 -17.79
C ILE A 14 15.23 -13.62 -17.07
N ILE A 15 16.37 -13.26 -17.66
CA ILE A 15 17.29 -12.27 -17.06
C ILE A 15 16.62 -10.91 -16.92
N ILE A 16 15.91 -10.44 -17.96
CA ILE A 16 15.16 -9.18 -17.91
C ILE A 16 14.10 -9.21 -16.80
N SER A 17 13.39 -10.33 -16.66
CA SER A 17 12.37 -10.50 -15.62
C SER A 17 12.97 -10.44 -14.20
N ILE A 18 14.13 -11.08 -14.00
CA ILE A 18 14.85 -11.05 -12.72
C ILE A 18 15.31 -9.63 -12.38
N ILE A 19 15.90 -8.92 -13.35
CA ILE A 19 16.37 -7.54 -13.14
C ILE A 19 15.18 -6.61 -12.85
N ALA A 20 14.09 -6.71 -13.60
CA ALA A 20 12.88 -5.92 -13.38
C ALA A 20 12.31 -6.15 -11.97
N TYR A 21 12.24 -7.41 -11.51
CA TYR A 21 11.82 -7.75 -10.17
C TYR A 21 12.74 -7.18 -9.09
N ALA A 22 14.06 -7.28 -9.28
CA ALA A 22 15.05 -6.75 -8.34
C ALA A 22 14.96 -5.22 -8.20
N VAL A 23 14.81 -4.50 -9.32
CA VAL A 23 14.64 -3.04 -9.33
C VAL A 23 13.33 -2.64 -8.63
N TRP A 24 12.23 -3.33 -8.95
CA TRP A 24 10.93 -3.07 -8.32
C TRP A 24 10.98 -3.29 -6.80
N SER A 25 11.58 -4.39 -6.35
CA SER A 25 11.77 -4.71 -4.94
C SER A 25 12.63 -3.66 -4.21
N TYR A 26 13.74 -3.24 -4.83
CA TYR A 26 14.63 -2.21 -4.27
C TYR A 26 13.92 -0.87 -4.08
N ILE A 27 13.17 -0.41 -5.08
CA ILE A 27 12.40 0.84 -5.01
C ILE A 27 11.38 0.76 -3.87
N HIS A 28 10.62 -0.34 -3.80
CA HIS A 28 9.59 -0.49 -2.77
C HIS A 28 10.17 -0.49 -1.34
N HIS A 29 11.33 -1.13 -1.15
CA HIS A 29 12.03 -1.13 0.14
C HIS A 29 12.59 0.25 0.49
N SER A 30 13.11 0.97 -0.51
CA SER A 30 13.62 2.33 -0.36
C SER A 30 12.51 3.31 0.03
N ASP A 31 11.35 3.24 -0.60
CA ASP A 31 10.20 4.10 -0.29
C ASP A 31 9.70 3.88 1.14
N LYS A 32 9.61 2.61 1.59
CA LYS A 32 9.29 2.30 2.99
C LYS A 32 10.31 2.91 3.96
N LYS A 33 11.59 2.84 3.63
CA LYS A 33 12.66 3.41 4.45
C LYS A 33 12.57 4.94 4.53
N LYS A 34 12.29 5.61 3.41
CA LYS A 34 12.14 7.07 3.35
C LYS A 34 10.99 7.57 4.22
N VAL A 35 9.82 6.94 4.12
CA VAL A 35 8.68 7.27 5.00
C VAL A 35 9.08 7.07 6.47
N LYS A 36 9.79 5.99 6.81
CA LYS A 36 10.23 5.78 8.21
C LYS A 36 11.21 6.84 8.73
N GLN A 37 11.99 7.46 7.85
CA GLN A 37 13.01 8.44 8.23
C GLN A 37 12.46 9.87 8.35
N ASP A 38 11.57 10.30 7.45
CA ASP A 38 10.98 11.63 7.45
C ASP A 38 9.51 11.58 6.99
N HIS A 39 8.61 11.49 7.97
CA HIS A 39 7.16 11.42 7.73
C HIS A 39 6.38 12.50 8.45
N ILE A 40 5.18 12.72 7.93
CA ILE A 40 4.11 13.44 8.61
C ILE A 40 2.93 12.48 8.72
N LEU A 41 2.28 12.50 9.88
CA LEU A 41 1.06 11.75 10.14
C LEU A 41 -0.17 12.57 9.74
N ILE A 42 -1.11 11.90 9.11
CA ILE A 42 -2.40 12.47 8.72
C ILE A 42 -3.49 11.41 8.81
N ILE A 43 -4.73 11.87 8.92
CA ILE A 43 -5.89 11.00 8.85
C ILE A 43 -6.17 10.66 7.38
N GLY A 44 -6.20 9.36 7.09
CA GLY A 44 -6.71 8.80 5.85
C GLY A 44 -8.04 8.10 6.05
N GLN A 45 -8.69 7.76 4.93
CA GLN A 45 -9.97 7.06 4.89
C GLN A 45 -9.89 5.91 3.90
N ILE A 46 -10.63 4.83 4.15
CA ILE A 46 -10.81 3.77 3.15
C ILE A 46 -11.58 4.33 1.95
N GLU A 47 -11.14 3.95 0.74
CA GLU A 47 -11.86 4.22 -0.50
C GLU A 47 -12.37 2.93 -1.16
N LYS A 48 -11.68 1.80 -0.97
CA LYS A 48 -12.12 0.50 -1.47
C LYS A 48 -11.48 -0.63 -0.66
N TYR A 49 -12.22 -1.72 -0.45
CA TYR A 49 -11.71 -2.97 0.09
C TYR A 49 -12.28 -4.13 -0.74
N HIS A 50 -11.43 -5.04 -1.20
CA HIS A 50 -11.86 -6.16 -2.05
C HIS A 50 -10.90 -7.34 -1.97
N SER A 51 -11.41 -8.54 -2.22
CA SER A 51 -10.59 -9.73 -2.45
C SER A 51 -10.27 -9.89 -3.94
N VAL A 52 -9.09 -10.44 -4.24
CA VAL A 52 -8.66 -10.78 -5.60
C VAL A 52 -8.38 -12.28 -5.66
N GLY A 53 -9.09 -12.98 -6.54
CA GLY A 53 -8.93 -14.42 -6.77
C GLY A 53 -9.57 -15.31 -5.70
N SER A 54 -9.37 -16.62 -5.82
CA SER A 54 -9.90 -17.64 -4.91
C SER A 54 -9.04 -17.85 -3.65
N LEU A 55 -7.89 -17.20 -3.57
CA LEU A 55 -6.89 -17.36 -2.50
C LEU A 55 -6.98 -16.28 -1.41
N GLU A 56 -8.15 -15.64 -1.24
CA GLU A 56 -8.39 -14.69 -0.15
C GLU A 56 -7.32 -13.58 -0.03
N SER A 57 -6.80 -13.10 -1.16
CA SER A 57 -5.87 -11.97 -1.16
C SER A 57 -6.65 -10.66 -1.08
N PHE A 58 -6.60 -9.98 0.06
CA PHE A 58 -7.35 -8.73 0.27
C PHE A 58 -6.52 -7.50 -0.06
N HIS A 59 -7.16 -6.54 -0.71
CA HIS A 59 -6.57 -5.28 -1.13
C HIS A 59 -7.37 -4.12 -0.56
N LEU A 60 -6.67 -3.21 0.11
CA LEU A 60 -7.21 -1.97 0.63
C LEU A 60 -6.69 -0.79 -0.19
N THR A 61 -7.60 -0.03 -0.77
CA THR A 61 -7.32 1.32 -1.29
C THR A 61 -7.73 2.34 -0.24
N TYR A 62 -6.78 3.17 0.17
CA TYR A 62 -7.03 4.29 1.08
C TYR A 62 -6.66 5.63 0.41
N ARG A 63 -7.25 6.70 0.92
CA ARG A 63 -7.07 8.07 0.44
C ARG A 63 -6.77 9.03 1.59
N TYR A 64 -6.04 10.10 1.30
CA TYR A 64 -5.73 11.19 2.22
C TYR A 64 -5.46 12.48 1.42
N TYR A 65 -5.45 13.63 2.11
CA TYR A 65 -5.31 14.93 1.47
C TYR A 65 -4.13 15.71 2.04
N VAL A 66 -3.20 16.13 1.20
CA VAL A 66 -2.08 17.01 1.60
C VAL A 66 -2.22 18.31 0.83
N LYS A 67 -2.43 19.43 1.54
CA LYS A 67 -2.65 20.77 0.94
C LYS A 67 -3.71 20.75 -0.18
N TYR A 68 -4.89 20.18 0.12
CA TYR A 68 -6.02 20.01 -0.81
C TYR A 68 -5.81 19.06 -1.99
N LYS A 69 -4.61 18.48 -2.16
CA LYS A 69 -4.36 17.46 -3.19
C LYS A 69 -4.66 16.08 -2.63
N LYS A 70 -5.49 15.32 -3.34
CA LYS A 70 -5.85 13.94 -3.01
C LYS A 70 -4.72 12.98 -3.40
N TYR A 71 -4.34 12.13 -2.48
CA TYR A 71 -3.44 11.00 -2.70
C TYR A 71 -4.18 9.70 -2.41
N LYS A 72 -3.80 8.64 -3.11
CA LYS A 72 -4.39 7.32 -2.99
C LYS A 72 -3.30 6.27 -3.07
N ARG A 73 -3.46 5.20 -2.31
CA ARG A 73 -2.57 4.04 -2.40
C ARG A 73 -3.36 2.77 -2.14
N THR A 74 -3.00 1.73 -2.88
CA THR A 74 -3.53 0.38 -2.69
C THR A 74 -2.45 -0.49 -2.09
N ILE A 75 -2.78 -1.21 -1.03
CA ILE A 75 -1.88 -2.15 -0.36
C ILE A 75 -2.57 -3.50 -0.16
N PRO A 76 -1.81 -4.61 -0.19
CA PRO A 76 -2.31 -5.88 0.30
C PRO A 76 -2.48 -5.81 1.82
N VAL A 77 -3.54 -6.42 2.33
CA VAL A 77 -3.86 -6.50 3.76
C VAL A 77 -4.40 -7.88 4.10
N ASP A 78 -4.33 -8.23 5.39
CA ASP A 78 -4.99 -9.41 5.93
C ASP A 78 -6.54 -9.19 5.94
N PRO A 79 -7.36 -10.25 6.04
CA PRO A 79 -8.82 -10.15 6.16
C PRO A 79 -9.25 -9.52 7.50
N ILE A 80 -9.12 -8.20 7.61
CA ILE A 80 -9.37 -7.46 8.86
C ILE A 80 -10.75 -6.81 8.92
N PHE A 81 -11.36 -6.52 7.76
CA PHE A 81 -12.67 -5.88 7.68
C PHE A 81 -13.73 -6.88 7.22
N LYS A 82 -14.30 -7.65 8.16
CA LYS A 82 -15.32 -8.65 7.86
C LYS A 82 -16.55 -8.01 7.21
N GLY A 83 -17.01 -8.57 6.09
CA GLY A 83 -18.21 -8.12 5.38
C GLY A 83 -17.98 -6.95 4.43
N CYS A 84 -16.86 -6.24 4.54
CA CYS A 84 -16.53 -5.11 3.67
C CYS A 84 -16.22 -5.50 2.23
N GLU A 85 -15.80 -6.74 2.02
CA GLU A 85 -15.58 -7.33 0.70
C GLU A 85 -16.88 -7.53 -0.07
N HIS A 86 -18.01 -7.64 0.64
CA HIS A 86 -19.34 -7.82 0.07
C HIS A 86 -20.14 -6.52 0.05
N ASP A 87 -20.05 -5.74 1.13
CA ASP A 87 -20.71 -4.45 1.26
C ASP A 87 -19.74 -3.40 1.81
N PHE A 88 -19.23 -2.56 0.91
CA PHE A 88 -18.28 -1.51 1.26
C PHE A 88 -18.87 -0.42 2.17
N SER A 89 -20.20 -0.26 2.22
CA SER A 89 -20.85 0.73 3.08
C SER A 89 -20.57 0.48 4.56
N LEU A 90 -20.28 -0.78 4.94
CA LEU A 90 -19.93 -1.18 6.31
C LEU A 90 -18.59 -0.61 6.80
N CYS A 91 -17.75 -0.09 5.91
CA CYS A 91 -16.45 0.49 6.26
C CYS A 91 -16.07 1.75 5.49
N SER A 92 -16.98 2.35 4.73
CA SER A 92 -16.72 3.60 4.02
C SER A 92 -16.24 4.71 4.96
N ASP A 93 -16.69 4.69 6.21
CA ASP A 93 -16.44 5.75 7.17
C ASP A 93 -15.21 5.50 8.05
N LYS A 94 -14.55 4.34 7.90
CA LYS A 94 -13.37 4.00 8.68
C LYS A 94 -12.18 4.90 8.32
N LYS A 95 -11.56 5.45 9.37
CA LYS A 95 -10.41 6.35 9.30
C LYS A 95 -9.20 5.75 10.00
N PHE A 96 -8.02 6.05 9.50
CA PHE A 96 -6.74 5.49 9.97
C PHE A 96 -5.64 6.52 9.92
N TRP A 97 -4.56 6.27 10.66
CA TRP A 97 -3.33 7.03 10.51
C TRP A 97 -2.58 6.62 9.25
N VAL A 98 -2.22 7.62 8.46
CA VAL A 98 -1.36 7.52 7.30
C VAL A 98 -0.08 8.30 7.58
N ALA A 99 1.06 7.66 7.42
CA ALA A 99 2.36 8.30 7.43
C ALA A 99 2.80 8.52 5.98
N TYR A 100 3.05 9.76 5.57
CA TYR A 100 3.54 10.05 4.21
C TYR A 100 4.92 10.71 4.24
N GLU A 101 5.73 10.47 3.22
CA GLU A 101 7.05 11.09 3.04
C GLU A 101 6.88 12.60 2.79
N LYS A 102 7.53 13.43 3.60
CA LYS A 102 7.38 14.90 3.54
C LYS A 102 7.68 15.50 2.17
N GLY A 103 8.70 14.96 1.48
CA GLY A 103 9.13 15.40 0.14
C GLY A 103 8.32 14.81 -1.02
N ASN A 104 7.69 13.64 -0.82
CA ASN A 104 6.88 12.97 -1.82
C ASN A 104 5.63 12.36 -1.17
N PRO A 105 4.53 13.11 -1.04
CA PRO A 105 3.35 12.63 -0.36
C PRO A 105 2.68 11.43 -1.02
N SER A 106 3.08 11.02 -2.23
CA SER A 106 2.59 9.77 -2.87
C SER A 106 3.16 8.51 -2.20
N ASN A 107 4.29 8.64 -1.52
CA ASN A 107 4.89 7.59 -0.72
C ASN A 107 4.29 7.62 0.69
N SER A 108 3.46 6.61 1.00
CA SER A 108 2.79 6.52 2.28
C SER A 108 2.69 5.11 2.83
N LEU A 109 2.57 5.01 4.14
CA LEU A 109 2.23 3.80 4.87
C LEU A 109 0.96 4.05 5.66
N VAL A 110 0.17 3.01 5.89
CA VAL A 110 -1.06 3.10 6.68
C VAL A 110 -1.04 2.07 7.80
N ASN A 111 -1.57 2.43 8.97
CA ASN A 111 -1.85 1.49 10.03
C ASN A 111 -3.35 1.20 10.07
N VAL A 112 -3.73 0.06 9.52
CA VAL A 112 -5.12 -0.38 9.38
C VAL A 112 -5.68 -1.09 10.61
N TYR A 113 -4.83 -1.35 11.62
CA TYR A 113 -5.22 -2.02 12.86
C TYR A 113 -5.60 -1.03 13.97
N ILE A 114 -5.18 0.23 13.83
CA ILE A 114 -5.57 1.32 14.73
C ILE A 114 -6.66 2.14 14.02
N GLU A 115 -7.89 1.66 14.14
CA GLU A 115 -9.06 2.38 13.65
C GLU A 115 -9.32 3.63 14.51
N LEU A 116 -9.53 4.77 13.86
CA LEU A 116 -9.94 6.01 14.51
C LEU A 116 -11.46 6.04 14.60
N GLN A 117 -12.02 5.59 15.73
CA GLN A 117 -13.44 5.71 16.04
C GLN A 117 -13.71 7.11 16.60
N ASP A 118 -14.57 7.91 15.96
CA ASP A 118 -15.26 9.14 16.44
C ASP A 118 -14.60 10.01 17.54
N ILE A 119 -13.27 10.16 17.53
CA ILE A 119 -12.58 11.07 18.43
C ILE A 119 -12.38 12.39 17.66
N GLU A 120 -12.92 13.49 18.19
CA GLU A 120 -12.73 14.84 17.64
C GLU A 120 -11.25 15.24 17.54
N SER A 121 -10.38 14.59 18.33
CA SER A 121 -8.93 14.79 18.37
C SER A 121 -8.18 13.48 18.58
N PRO A 122 -8.02 12.63 17.55
CA PRO A 122 -7.33 11.36 17.70
C PRO A 122 -5.85 11.59 18.02
N ILE A 123 -5.31 10.81 18.95
CA ILE A 123 -3.90 10.89 19.33
C ILE A 123 -3.07 10.13 18.28
N PRO A 124 -2.06 10.77 17.66
CA PRO A 124 -1.18 10.09 16.72
C PRO A 124 -0.31 9.03 17.44
N PRO A 125 -0.04 7.88 16.80
CA PRO A 125 0.84 6.88 17.37
C PRO A 125 2.26 7.45 17.54
N LYS A 126 2.94 7.03 18.62
CA LYS A 126 4.31 7.47 18.91
C LYS A 126 5.35 6.84 17.98
N THR A 127 5.02 5.70 17.36
CA THR A 127 5.90 4.94 16.46
C THR A 127 5.15 4.53 15.20
N LEU A 128 5.89 4.19 14.15
CA LEU A 128 5.35 3.60 12.92
C LEU A 128 5.21 2.08 12.98
N GLU A 129 5.11 1.50 14.17
CA GLU A 129 4.87 0.07 14.32
C GLU A 129 3.47 -0.28 13.77
N GLY A 130 3.39 -1.35 12.96
CA GLY A 130 2.14 -1.75 12.30
C GLY A 130 1.78 -0.98 11.02
N PHE A 131 2.55 0.03 10.62
CA PHE A 131 2.35 0.73 9.34
C PHE A 131 2.87 -0.11 8.15
N ARG A 132 2.08 -0.22 7.08
CA ARG A 132 2.37 -1.09 5.91
C ARG A 132 2.31 -0.38 4.56
#